data_AF-A0A6A4VF60-F1
#
_entry.id   AF-A0A6A4VF60-F1
#
_cell.length_a   1.000
_cell.length_b   1.000
_cell.length_c   1.000
_cell.angle_alpha   90.00
_cell.angle_beta   90.00
_cell.angle_gamma   90.00
#
_symmetry.space_group_name_H-M   'P 1'
#
loop_
_entity.id
_entity.type
_entity.pdbx_description
1 polymer ?
#
loop_
_entity_poly.entity_id
_entity_poly.type
_entity_poly.pdbx_seq_one_letter_code
_entity_poly.pdbx_strand_id
1 'polypeptide(L)'
;MNRLPYDCENACHVFNMFSSSRVTPLVAALPLVLLLCVQTAIALQRPPLITKQPPTTELLFQVKQRNDENDRPFIIECEADGEPQPR
;
A
#
# COMPACT_ATOMS: atom_id res chain seq x y z
N MET A 1 5.03 15.87 -2.18
CA MET A 1 3.76 15.26 -1.73
C MET A 1 2.82 15.19 -2.92
N ASN A 2 2.93 14.13 -3.72
CA ASN A 2 2.12 13.95 -4.91
C ASN A 2 0.90 13.11 -4.55
N ARG A 3 -0.30 13.70 -4.62
CA ARG A 3 -1.56 12.95 -4.59
C ARG A 3 -1.63 12.11 -5.87
N LEU A 4 -1.84 10.80 -5.76
CA LEU A 4 -2.38 10.02 -6.87
C LEU A 4 -3.92 10.11 -6.79
N PRO A 5 -4.60 10.48 -7.88
CA PRO A 5 -6.06 10.50 -7.94
C PRO A 5 -6.55 9.07 -8.21
N TYR A 6 -7.40 8.55 -7.33
CA TYR A 6 -8.26 7.44 -7.71
C TYR A 6 -9.52 8.07 -8.34
N ASP A 7 -9.56 8.13 -9.66
CA ASP A 7 -10.74 8.56 -10.44
C ASP A 7 -11.83 7.48 -10.36
N CYS A 8 -12.85 7.72 -9.53
CA CYS A 8 -14.05 6.88 -9.44
C CYS A 8 -15.04 7.09 -10.60
N GLU A 9 -14.81 8.05 -11.50
CA GLU A 9 -15.77 8.42 -12.54
C GLU A 9 -15.92 7.35 -13.65
N ASN A 10 -14.91 6.53 -13.91
CA ASN A 10 -14.97 5.56 -15.02
C ASN A 10 -15.68 4.23 -14.69
N ALA A 11 -16.01 3.96 -13.43
CA ALA A 11 -16.70 2.71 -13.06
C ALA A 11 -18.19 2.70 -13.47
N CYS A 12 -18.82 3.87 -13.59
CA CYS A 12 -20.26 3.95 -13.86
C CYS A 12 -20.63 3.81 -15.35
N HIS A 13 -19.69 4.01 -16.28
CA HIS A 13 -20.02 4.04 -17.71
C HIS A 13 -20.20 2.64 -18.34
N VAL A 14 -19.57 1.62 -17.75
CA VAL A 14 -19.64 0.22 -18.24
C VAL A 14 -21.02 -0.40 -17.95
N PHE A 15 -21.69 0.04 -16.89
CA PHE A 15 -22.99 -0.51 -16.47
C PHE A 15 -24.13 -0.20 -17.46
N ASN A 16 -24.06 0.93 -18.17
CA ASN A 16 -25.16 1.39 -19.04
C ASN A 16 -25.22 0.69 -20.42
N MET A 17 -24.18 -0.04 -20.83
CA MET A 17 -24.17 -0.68 -22.17
C MET A 17 -24.88 -2.04 -22.21
N PHE A 18 -25.21 -2.64 -21.06
CA PHE A 18 -25.80 -3.99 -20.98
C PHE A 18 -27.33 -4.03 -21.17
N SER A 19 -28.01 -2.90 -21.32
CA SER A 19 -29.47 -2.83 -21.37
C SER A 19 -30.09 -3.21 -22.74
N SER A 20 -29.31 -3.41 -23.81
CA SER A 20 -29.87 -3.52 -25.16
C SER A 20 -29.22 -4.59 -26.05
N SER A 21 -29.22 -5.85 -25.60
CA SER A 21 -29.19 -6.98 -26.53
C SER A 21 -29.67 -8.25 -25.84
N ARG A 22 -30.43 -9.07 -26.57
CA ARG A 22 -30.92 -10.39 -26.14
C ARG A 22 -29.73 -11.36 -26.06
N VAL A 23 -28.85 -11.18 -25.08
CA VAL A 23 -27.68 -12.04 -24.88
C VAL A 23 -28.10 -13.18 -23.94
N THR A 24 -27.93 -14.41 -24.41
CA THR A 24 -28.18 -15.64 -23.65
C THR A 24 -27.47 -15.59 -22.30
N PRO A 25 -28.13 -15.96 -21.18
CA PRO A 25 -27.63 -15.70 -19.81
C PRO A 25 -26.28 -16.38 -19.51
N LEU A 26 -25.94 -17.42 -20.27
CA LEU A 26 -24.73 -18.22 -20.11
C LEU A 26 -23.47 -17.48 -20.63
N VAL A 27 -23.63 -16.58 -21.61
CA VAL A 27 -22.51 -15.82 -22.20
C VAL A 27 -22.22 -14.53 -21.42
N ALA A 28 -23.21 -13.99 -20.71
CA ALA A 28 -23.06 -12.81 -19.85
C ALA A 28 -22.43 -13.10 -18.48
N ALA A 29 -22.48 -14.36 -18.00
CA ALA A 29 -21.93 -14.74 -16.70
C ALA A 29 -20.39 -14.77 -16.68
N LEU A 30 -19.76 -15.22 -17.77
CA LEU A 30 -18.30 -15.33 -17.88
C LEU A 30 -17.56 -13.97 -17.75
N PRO A 31 -17.94 -12.90 -18.48
CA PRO A 31 -17.29 -11.59 -18.31
C PRO A 31 -17.59 -10.96 -16.94
N LEU A 32 -18.76 -11.24 -16.34
CA LEU A 32 -19.11 -10.77 -15.01
C LEU A 32 -18.24 -11.42 -13.92
N VAL A 33 -18.02 -12.73 -14.00
CA VAL A 33 -17.12 -13.46 -13.09
C VAL A 33 -15.67 -12.97 -13.23
N LEU A 34 -15.20 -12.76 -14.46
CA LEU A 34 -13.88 -12.18 -14.73
C LEU A 34 -13.75 -10.78 -14.12
N LEU A 35 -14.77 -9.92 -14.23
CA LEU A 35 -14.76 -8.58 -13.62
C LEU A 35 -14.67 -8.64 -12.09
N LEU A 36 -15.40 -9.56 -11.45
CA LEU A 36 -15.38 -9.73 -9.99
C LEU A 36 -14.00 -10.22 -9.50
N CYS A 37 -13.33 -11.09 -10.26
CA CYS A 37 -11.98 -11.56 -9.95
C CYS A 37 -10.90 -10.46 -10.02
N VAL A 38 -11.06 -9.46 -10.91
CA VAL A 38 -10.08 -8.35 -11.03
C VAL A 38 -10.19 -7.36 -9.87
N GLN A 39 -11.38 -7.18 -9.28
CA GLN A 39 -11.60 -6.24 -8.17
C GLN A 39 -10.86 -6.63 -6.89
N THR A 40 -10.69 -7.93 -6.62
CA THR A 40 -10.02 -8.41 -5.40
C THR A 40 -8.52 -8.10 -5.38
N ALA A 41 -7.88 -8.01 -6.54
CA ALA A 41 -6.45 -7.72 -6.65
C ALA A 41 -6.11 -6.25 -6.30
N ILE A 42 -7.07 -5.32 -6.46
CA ILE A 42 -6.87 -3.89 -6.18
C ILE A 42 -7.11 -3.58 -4.69
N ALA A 43 -7.96 -4.36 -4.02
CA ALA A 43 -8.36 -4.14 -2.64
C ALA A 43 -7.26 -4.41 -1.58
N LEU A 44 -6.11 -4.97 -1.97
CA LEU A 44 -5.01 -5.26 -1.05
C LEU A 44 -3.97 -4.15 -0.95
N GLN A 45 -4.09 -3.07 -1.75
CA GLN A 45 -3.20 -1.93 -1.63
C GLN A 45 -3.46 -1.20 -0.30
N ARG A 46 -2.42 -1.11 0.54
CA ARG A 46 -2.51 -0.48 1.85
C ARG A 46 -1.35 0.50 2.03
N PRO A 47 -1.64 1.71 2.54
CA PRO A 47 -0.59 2.68 2.82
C PRO A 47 0.39 2.11 3.87
N PRO A 48 1.66 2.55 3.85
CA PRO A 48 2.64 2.09 4.81
C PRO A 48 2.26 2.50 6.24
N LEU A 49 2.37 1.56 7.18
CA LEU A 49 2.18 1.73 8.61
C LEU A 49 3.50 1.48 9.33
N ILE A 50 3.92 2.42 10.17
CA ILE A 50 5.14 2.28 10.97
C ILE A 50 4.91 1.20 12.04
N THR A 51 5.64 0.10 11.98
CA THR A 51 5.56 -1.03 12.92
C THR A 51 6.64 -0.96 14.00
N LYS A 52 7.81 -0.39 13.67
CA LYS A 52 8.87 -0.07 14.62
C LYS A 52 9.31 1.37 14.40
N GLN A 53 9.25 2.16 15.46
CA GLN A 53 9.78 3.50 15.50
C GLN A 53 10.94 3.53 16.50
N PRO A 54 12.01 4.30 16.24
CA PRO A 54 12.97 4.58 17.29
C PRO A 54 12.28 5.28 18.47
N PRO A 55 12.84 5.18 19.68
CA PRO A 55 12.37 5.95 20.83
C PRO A 55 12.23 7.44 20.47
N THR A 56 11.13 8.08 20.88
CA THR A 56 10.87 9.50 20.59
C THR A 56 11.72 10.45 21.45
N THR A 57 12.47 9.92 22.41
CA THR A 57 13.40 10.67 23.25
C THR A 57 14.73 10.88 22.56
N GLU A 58 15.47 11.91 22.97
CA GLU A 58 16.82 12.16 22.47
C GLU A 58 17.76 10.97 22.77
N LEU A 59 18.39 10.46 21.73
CA LEU A 59 19.48 9.49 21.82
C LEU A 59 20.80 10.23 21.60
N LEU A 60 21.61 10.32 22.66
CA LEU A 60 22.91 10.98 22.61
C LEU A 60 23.97 10.01 22.10
N PHE A 61 24.74 10.43 21.09
CA PHE A 61 25.89 9.67 20.62
C PHE A 61 26.96 9.66 21.71
N GLN A 62 27.41 8.47 22.10
CA GLN A 62 28.44 8.33 23.13
C GLN A 62 29.82 8.48 22.49
N VAL A 63 30.34 9.71 22.55
CA VAL A 63 31.70 10.05 22.15
C VAL A 63 32.67 9.56 23.23
N LYS A 64 33.80 8.96 22.85
CA LYS A 64 34.90 8.67 23.78
C LYS A 64 35.27 9.92 24.57
N GLN A 65 35.29 9.83 25.90
CA GLN A 65 35.86 10.88 26.74
C GLN A 65 37.32 10.61 27.09
N ARG A 66 37.73 9.33 27.05
CA ARG A 66 39.12 8.90 27.26
C ARG A 66 39.63 8.15 26.03
N ASN A 67 40.93 8.25 25.77
CA ASN A 67 41.59 7.55 24.66
C ASN A 67 41.47 6.01 24.72
N ASP A 68 41.15 5.46 25.89
CA ASP A 68 41.01 4.01 26.11
C ASP A 68 39.54 3.51 26.05
N GLU A 69 38.57 4.42 25.92
CA GLU A 69 37.18 4.03 25.68
C GLU A 69 36.98 3.74 24.20
N ASN A 70 35.94 2.98 23.82
CA ASN A 70 35.52 2.85 22.41
C ASN A 70 34.26 3.66 22.14
N ASP A 71 34.14 4.25 20.95
CA ASP A 71 32.93 4.96 20.55
C ASP A 71 31.80 3.95 20.48
N ARG A 72 30.63 4.32 21.00
CA ARG A 72 29.45 3.45 21.00
C ARG A 72 28.39 4.08 20.09
N PRO A 73 28.47 3.84 18.76
CA PRO A 73 27.41 4.24 17.85
C PRO A 73 26.13 3.46 18.17
N PHE A 74 24.97 4.11 18.02
CA PHE A 74 23.67 3.44 18.07
C PHE A 74 23.07 3.36 16.66
N ILE A 75 22.19 2.40 16.45
CA ILE A 75 21.45 2.20 15.20
C ILE A 75 20.04 2.74 15.40
N ILE A 76 19.56 3.55 14.45
CA ILE A 76 18.17 4.00 14.41
C ILE A 76 17.40 3.03 13.52
N GLU A 77 16.64 2.15 14.14
CA GLU A 77 15.82 1.15 13.44
C GLU A 77 14.42 1.71 13.15
N CYS A 78 13.96 1.55 11.91
CA CYS A 78 12.60 1.88 11.50
C CYS A 78 12.07 0.74 10.62
N GLU A 79 10.87 0.28 10.92
CA GLU A 79 10.16 -0.72 10.12
C GLU A 79 8.78 -0.19 9.76
N ALA A 80 8.37 -0.47 8.52
CA ALA A 80 7.03 -0.17 8.05
C ALA A 80 6.47 -1.36 7.26
N ASP A 81 5.17 -1.64 7.46
CA ASP A 81 4.39 -2.62 6.70
C ASP A 81 3.50 -1.90 5.69
N GLY A 82 3.34 -2.44 4.49
CA GLY A 82 2.50 -1.83 3.47
C GLY A 82 2.45 -2.66 2.20
N GLU A 83 1.45 -2.40 1.36
CA GLU A 83 1.31 -3.04 0.05
C GLU A 83 1.13 -1.96 -1.03
N PRO A 84 2.11 -1.76 -1.93
CA PRO A 84 3.34 -2.55 -2.08
C PRO A 84 4.35 -2.32 -0.94
N GLN A 85 5.33 -3.23 -0.83
CA GLN A 85 6.32 -3.22 0.23
C GLN A 85 7.08 -1.87 0.30
N PRO A 86 7.24 -1.28 1.50
CA PRO A 86 8.00 -0.04 1.70
C PRO A 86 9.48 -0.17 1.32
N ARG A 87 10.13 0.97 1.04
CA ARG A 87 11.56 1.05 0.71
C ARG A 87 12.42 1.38 1.92
#